data_AF-A0A388NZ59-F1
#
_entry.id   AF-A0A388NZ59-F1
#
_cell.length_a   1.000
_cell.length_b   1.000
_cell.length_c   1.000
_cell.angle_alpha   90.00
_cell.angle_beta   90.00
_cell.angle_gamma   90.00
#
_symmetry.space_group_name_H-M   'P 1'
#
loop_
_entity.id
_entity.type
_entity.pdbx_description
1 polymer ?
#
loop_
_entity_poly.entity_id
_entity_poly.type
_entity_poly.pdbx_seq_one_letter_code
_entity_poly.pdbx_strand_id
1 'polypeptide(L)'
;MDRFLFGGAGLGACISALETVSQRNLVWATAQYLSFAKTNELVTIDVTLVVNGPQITQGRAVARVGDREILTVNAALGDRKFEASGQFAKMPEVPTPENAAATTST
;
A
#
# COMPACT_ATOMS: atom_id res chain seq x y z
N MET A 1 17.74 -20.43 1.32
CA MET A 1 16.49 -19.93 0.73
C MET A 1 16.49 -18.43 0.94
N ASP A 2 16.63 -17.65 -0.12
CA ASP A 2 16.71 -16.20 -0.01
C ASP A 2 15.35 -15.66 0.45
N ARG A 3 15.35 -15.02 1.62
CA ARG A 3 14.14 -14.41 2.21
C ARG A 3 14.13 -12.94 1.84
N PHE A 4 13.12 -12.55 1.07
CA PHE A 4 12.92 -11.18 0.61
C PHE A 4 11.71 -10.55 1.30
N LEU A 5 11.67 -9.21 1.31
CA LEU A 5 10.49 -8.46 1.72
C LEU A 5 9.30 -8.84 0.83
N PHE A 6 8.20 -9.25 1.44
CA PHE A 6 6.95 -9.53 0.75
C PHE A 6 6.39 -8.24 0.12
N GLY A 7 5.98 -8.28 -1.15
CA GLY A 7 5.52 -7.11 -1.89
C GLY A 7 4.38 -6.35 -1.20
N GLY A 8 3.38 -7.08 -0.68
CA GLY A 8 2.27 -6.47 0.06
C GLY A 8 2.71 -5.76 1.35
N ALA A 9 3.75 -6.25 2.02
CA ALA A 9 4.31 -5.59 3.20
C ALA A 9 5.04 -4.29 2.82
N GLY A 10 5.78 -4.30 1.70
CA GLY A 10 6.44 -3.11 1.16
C GLY A 10 5.44 -2.01 0.74
N LEU A 11 4.37 -2.40 0.04
CA LEU A 11 3.27 -1.48 -0.29
C LEU A 11 2.58 -0.94 0.97
N GLY A 12 2.25 -1.81 1.93
CA GLY A 12 1.63 -1.42 3.19
C GLY A 12 2.49 -0.43 3.99
N ALA A 13 3.80 -0.65 4.06
CA ALA A 13 4.72 0.27 4.72
C ALA A 13 4.76 1.65 4.03
N CYS A 14 4.77 1.69 2.70
CA CYS A 14 4.73 2.94 1.94
C CYS A 14 3.41 3.68 2.10
N ILE A 15 2.28 2.97 2.08
CA ILE A 15 0.95 3.54 2.37
C ILE A 15 0.96 4.16 3.77
N SER A 16 1.42 3.41 4.78
CA SER A 16 1.49 3.90 6.16
C SER A 16 2.36 5.16 6.28
N ALA A 17 3.50 5.22 5.57
CA ALA A 17 4.34 6.41 5.52
C ALA A 17 3.63 7.60 4.84
N LEU A 18 2.92 7.37 3.73
CA LEU A 18 2.14 8.39 3.02
C LEU A 18 1.00 8.95 3.89
N GLU A 19 0.25 8.09 4.57
CA GLU A 19 -0.81 8.50 5.50
C GLU A 19 -0.22 9.27 6.69
N THR A 20 0.91 8.81 7.24
CA THR A 20 1.63 9.49 8.33
C THR A 20 2.09 10.88 7.93
N VAL A 21 2.64 11.06 6.73
CA VAL A 21 3.15 12.38 6.30
C VAL A 21 2.01 13.30 5.85
N SER A 22 0.98 12.77 5.19
CA SER A 22 -0.16 13.57 4.71
C SER A 22 -1.22 13.85 5.77
N GLN A 23 -1.27 13.07 6.85
CA GLN A 23 -2.33 13.06 7.86
C GLN A 23 -3.73 12.86 7.24
N ARG A 24 -3.80 12.04 6.18
CA ARG A 24 -5.03 11.76 5.42
C ARG A 24 -5.11 10.28 5.09
N ASN A 25 -6.32 9.75 5.00
CA ASN A 25 -6.55 8.36 4.64
C ASN A 25 -6.24 8.09 3.16
N LEU A 26 -5.76 6.88 2.86
CA LEU A 26 -5.56 6.43 1.49
C LEU A 26 -6.89 6.30 0.73
N VAL A 27 -6.93 6.81 -0.50
CA VAL A 27 -8.00 6.54 -1.47
C VAL A 27 -7.58 5.43 -2.43
N TRP A 28 -6.39 5.56 -3.02
CA TRP A 28 -5.78 4.54 -3.86
C TRP A 28 -4.26 4.65 -3.83
N ALA A 29 -3.58 3.53 -4.06
CA ALA A 29 -2.15 3.46 -4.27
C ALA A 29 -1.85 2.51 -5.42
N THR A 30 -0.82 2.83 -6.19
CA THR A 30 -0.22 1.95 -7.20
C THR A 30 1.27 1.82 -6.93
N ALA A 31 1.80 0.61 -7.03
CA ALA A 31 3.21 0.32 -6.78
C ALA A 31 3.92 -0.20 -8.03
N GLN A 32 5.17 0.21 -8.22
CA GLN A 32 6.12 -0.35 -9.16
C GLN A 32 7.21 -1.06 -8.35
N TYR A 33 7.34 -2.37 -8.52
CA TYR A 33 8.38 -3.16 -7.86
C TYR A 33 9.59 -3.28 -8.78
N LEU A 34 10.73 -2.73 -8.34
CA LEU A 34 11.93 -2.56 -9.18
C LEU A 34 13.05 -3.52 -8.77
N SER A 35 13.19 -3.81 -7.48
CA SER A 35 14.18 -4.75 -6.96
C SER A 35 13.78 -5.29 -5.59
N PHE A 36 14.56 -6.22 -5.03
CA PHE A 36 14.22 -6.91 -3.77
C PHE A 36 15.03 -6.40 -2.58
N ALA A 37 14.37 -6.19 -1.44
CA ALA A 37 15.06 -6.08 -0.15
C ALA A 37 15.24 -7.48 0.45
N LYS A 38 16.46 -7.83 0.84
CA LYS A 38 16.79 -9.07 1.55
C LYS A 38 16.51 -8.92 3.04
N THR A 39 16.34 -10.05 3.71
CA THR A 39 16.26 -10.07 5.18
C THR A 39 17.46 -9.36 5.81
N ASN A 40 17.21 -8.60 6.86
CA ASN A 40 18.19 -7.77 7.59
C ASN A 40 18.73 -6.55 6.82
N GLU A 41 18.26 -6.27 5.60
CA GLU A 41 18.53 -4.98 4.96
C GLU A 41 17.61 -3.90 5.54
N LEU A 42 18.15 -2.70 5.76
CA LEU A 42 17.37 -1.54 6.17
C LEU A 42 16.66 -0.94 4.96
N VAL A 43 15.35 -0.80 5.05
CA VAL A 43 14.54 -0.11 4.05
C VAL A 43 14.23 1.31 4.54
N THR A 44 14.66 2.30 3.78
CA THR A 44 14.29 3.71 3.98
C THR A 44 13.15 4.05 3.05
N ILE A 45 12.15 4.80 3.52
CA ILE A 45 11.01 5.25 2.73
C ILE A 45 11.01 6.77 2.69
N ASP A 46 11.21 7.33 1.50
CA ASP A 46 11.17 8.77 1.27
C ASP A 46 9.79 9.15 0.73
N VAL A 47 9.11 10.06 1.41
CA VAL A 47 7.78 10.53 1.03
C VAL A 47 7.83 11.93 0.44
N THR A 48 7.15 12.13 -0.68
CA THR A 48 6.95 13.44 -1.31
C THR A 48 5.46 13.67 -1.51
N LEU A 49 4.89 14.70 -0.89
CA LEU A 49 3.54 15.16 -1.21
C LEU A 49 3.62 16.04 -2.46
N VAL A 50 3.35 15.44 -3.61
CA VAL A 50 3.48 16.07 -4.94
C VAL A 50 2.47 17.21 -5.10
N VAL A 51 1.26 17.05 -4.57
CA VAL A 51 0.21 18.07 -4.55
C VAL A 51 -0.49 18.00 -3.21
N ASN A 52 -0.66 19.15 -2.54
CA ASN A 52 -1.46 19.25 -1.31
C ASN A 52 -2.72 20.08 -1.59
N GLY A 53 -3.77 19.39 -2.04
CA GLY A 53 -5.05 20.00 -2.38
C GLY A 53 -6.02 20.06 -1.20
N PRO A 54 -7.09 20.88 -1.29
CA PRO A 54 -8.08 21.03 -0.22
C PRO A 54 -8.78 19.71 0.15
N GLN A 55 -9.05 18.85 -0.83
CA GLN A 55 -9.74 17.57 -0.62
C GLN A 55 -8.83 16.37 -0.85
N ILE A 56 -7.96 16.43 -1.86
CA ILE A 56 -7.09 15.34 -2.27
C ILE A 56 -5.64 15.80 -2.27
N THR A 57 -4.78 15.00 -1.65
CA THR A 57 -3.33 15.08 -1.69
C THR A 57 -2.82 13.99 -2.62
N GLN A 58 -1.90 14.33 -3.53
CA GLN A 58 -1.17 13.35 -4.32
C GLN A 58 0.19 13.15 -3.69
N GLY A 59 0.56 11.90 -3.43
CA GLY A 59 1.81 11.55 -2.77
C GLY A 59 2.59 10.50 -3.55
N ARG A 60 3.90 10.51 -3.37
CA ARG A 60 4.81 9.47 -3.82
C ARG A 60 5.65 8.99 -2.64
N ALA A 61 5.76 7.68 -2.46
CA ALA A 61 6.71 7.05 -1.56
C ALA A 61 7.75 6.28 -2.38
N VAL A 62 9.02 6.42 -2.04
CA VAL A 62 10.11 5.68 -2.66
C VAL A 62 10.83 4.89 -1.59
N ALA A 63 10.75 3.56 -1.66
CA ALA A 63 11.48 2.69 -0.74
C ALA A 63 12.84 2.31 -1.33
N ARG A 64 13.88 2.36 -0.51
CA ARG A 64 15.27 2.07 -0.90
C ARG A 64 16.00 1.20 0.10
N VAL A 65 16.98 0.45 -0.38
CA VAL A 65 18.06 -0.15 0.42
C VAL A 65 19.35 0.54 0.01
N GLY A 66 19.89 1.42 0.85
CA GLY A 66 20.95 2.34 0.44
C GLY A 66 20.48 3.18 -0.76
N ASP A 67 21.25 3.21 -1.84
CA ASP A 67 20.91 3.94 -3.07
C ASP A 67 19.99 3.17 -4.02
N ARG A 68 19.70 1.90 -3.71
CA ARG A 68 18.93 1.02 -4.59
C ARG A 68 17.45 1.14 -4.31
N GLU A 69 16.71 1.68 -5.27
CA GLU A 69 15.25 1.71 -5.22
C GLU A 69 14.68 0.28 -5.34
N ILE A 70 13.82 -0.08 -4.38
CA ILE A 70 13.17 -1.38 -4.34
C ILE A 70 11.72 -1.29 -4.82
N LEU A 71 11.01 -0.22 -4.47
CA LEU A 71 9.67 0.04 -4.97
C LEU A 71 9.30 1.52 -4.92
N THR A 72 8.56 1.96 -5.93
CA THR A 72 7.92 3.28 -6.01
C THR A 72 6.42 3.10 -5.75
N VAL A 73 5.80 3.98 -4.96
CA VAL A 73 4.34 4.04 -4.80
C VAL A 73 3.87 5.44 -5.14
N ASN A 74 2.86 5.55 -6.00
CA ASN A 74 2.08 6.78 -6.19
C ASN A 74 0.69 6.57 -5.58
N ALA A 75 0.16 7.60 -4.94
CA ALA A 75 -1.10 7.50 -4.21
C ALA A 75 -1.90 8.81 -4.22
N ALA A 76 -3.21 8.67 -4.05
CA ALA A 76 -4.10 9.74 -3.65
C ALA A 76 -4.57 9.53 -2.20
N LEU A 77 -4.54 10.60 -1.41
CA LEU A 77 -4.93 10.60 -0.01
C LEU A 77 -5.93 11.72 0.27
N GLY A 78 -6.93 11.44 1.09
CA GLY A 78 -7.95 12.40 1.48
C GLY A 78 -9.29 11.74 1.78
N ASP A 79 -10.09 12.48 2.53
CA ASP A 79 -11.45 12.07 2.88
C ASP A 79 -12.43 12.99 2.17
N ARG A 80 -13.22 12.42 1.26
CA ARG A 80 -14.34 13.14 0.66
C ARG A 80 -15.64 12.58 1.21
N LYS A 81 -16.35 13.40 1.98
CA LYS A 81 -17.76 13.12 2.30
C LYS A 81 -18.56 13.23 1.01
N PHE A 82 -19.11 12.12 0.56
CA PHE A 82 -20.03 12.06 -0.56
C PHE A 82 -21.35 11.53 -0.03
N GLU A 83 -22.47 12.20 -0.32
CA GLU A 83 -23.78 11.81 0.21
C GLU A 83 -24.26 10.48 -0.36
N ALA A 84 -23.88 10.17 -1.60
CA ALA A 84 -24.18 8.91 -2.24
C ALA A 84 -23.03 7.90 -2.05
N SER A 85 -23.29 6.83 -1.32
CA SER A 85 -22.45 5.63 -1.32
C SER A 85 -23.22 4.46 -1.92
N GLY A 86 -22.52 3.56 -2.61
CA GLY A 86 -23.14 2.41 -3.25
C GLY A 86 -22.13 1.32 -3.56
N GLN A 87 -22.55 0.07 -3.38
CA GLN A 87 -21.81 -1.10 -3.81
C GLN A 87 -22.64 -1.82 -4.87
N PHE A 88 -22.13 -1.83 -6.11
CA PHE A 88 -22.81 -2.48 -7.23
C PHE A 88 -22.43 -3.95 -7.39
N ALA A 89 -21.26 -4.34 -6.90
CA ALA A 89 -20.80 -5.73 -6.91
C ALA A 89 -21.46 -6.53 -5.77
N LYS A 90 -22.11 -7.65 -6.10
CA LYS A 90 -22.65 -8.59 -5.11
C LYS A 90 -21.54 -9.55 -4.63
N MET A 91 -21.38 -9.68 -3.32
CA MET A 91 -20.49 -10.69 -2.73
C MET A 91 -20.95 -12.10 -3.16
N PRO A 92 -20.05 -12.99 -3.59
CA PRO A 92 -20.41 -14.36 -3.91
C PRO A 92 -20.87 -15.12 -2.66
N GLU A 93 -21.77 -16.09 -2.84
CA GLU A 93 -22.17 -17.00 -1.78
C GLU A 93 -21.06 -18.04 -1.55
N VAL A 94 -20.34 -17.91 -0.44
CA VAL A 94 -19.23 -18.79 -0.04
C VAL A 94 -19.39 -19.20 1.43
N PRO A 95 -18.79 -20.33 1.86
CA PRO A 95 -18.78 -20.71 3.27
C PRO A 95 -18.21 -19.61 4.16
N THR A 96 -18.69 -19.53 5.41
CA THR A 96 -18.09 -18.65 6.42
C THR A 96 -16.66 -19.10 6.75
N PRO A 97 -15.82 -18.21 7.32
CA PRO A 97 -14.44 -18.56 7.66
C PRO A 97 -14.30 -19.83 8.54
N GLU A 98 -15.24 -20.07 9.45
CA GLU A 98 -15.24 -21.25 10.35
C GLU A 98 -15.55 -22.56 9.59
N ASN A 99 -16.22 -22.45 8.45
CA ASN A 99 -16.66 -23.58 7.62
C ASN A 99 -15.80 -23.74 6.35
N ALA A 100 -14.83 -22.85 6.11
CA ALA A 100 -13.90 -22.96 5.01
C ALA A 100 -12.73 -23.88 5.38
N ALA A 101 -12.29 -24.73 4.45
CA ALA A 101 -11.08 -25.52 4.65
C ALA A 101 -9.86 -24.59 4.65
N ALA A 102 -8.95 -24.77 5.62
CA ALA A 102 -7.69 -24.05 5.63
C ALA A 102 -6.87 -24.43 4.40
N THR A 103 -6.38 -23.43 3.66
CA THR A 103 -5.46 -23.65 2.56
C THR A 103 -4.12 -24.13 3.11
N THR A 104 -3.81 -25.41 2.94
CA THR A 104 -2.48 -25.95 3.23
C THR A 104 -1.56 -25.63 2.05
N SER A 105 -0.56 -24.77 2.28
CA SER A 105 0.49 -24.55 1.29
C SER A 105 1.39 -25.78 1.26
N THR A 106 1.53 -26.42 0.09
CA THR A 106 2.45 -27.54 -0.15
C THR A 106 3.84 -27.04 -0.49
#